data_AF-A0A7C3XMD2-F1
#
_entry.id   AF-A0A7C3XMD2-F1
#
_cell.length_a   1.000
_cell.length_b   1.000
_cell.length_c   1.000
_cell.angle_alpha   90.00
_cell.angle_beta   90.00
_cell.angle_gamma   90.00
#
_symmetry.space_group_name_H-M   'P 1'
#
loop_
_entity.id
_entity.type
_entity.pdbx_description
1 polymer ?
#
loop_
_entity_poly.entity_id
_entity_poly.type
_entity_poly.pdbx_seq_one_letter_code
_entity_poly.pdbx_strand_id
1 'polypeptide(L)' 'MTLYEIGNEIKKIRKQKNITQEMLCKTAGLSRPTLSKIEQGEFGNVSVRALDRILSALGYELSLQPKNVIGLPPLEDEF' A
#
# COMPACT_ATOMS: atom_id res chain seq x y z
N MET A 1 6.76 7.44 -2.32
CA MET A 1 6.32 6.09 -2.67
C MET A 1 5.26 6.19 -3.76
N THR A 2 5.41 5.48 -4.87
CA THR A 2 4.47 5.37 -5.99
C THR A 2 3.56 4.15 -5.80
N LEU A 3 2.47 4.06 -6.57
CA LEU A 3 1.59 2.89 -6.56
C LEU A 3 2.33 1.59 -6.93
N TYR A 4 3.25 1.66 -7.90
CA TYR A 4 4.09 0.53 -8.28
C TYR A 4 4.96 0.04 -7.10
N GLU A 5 5.56 0.97 -6.35
CA GLU A 5 6.35 0.65 -5.16
C GLU A 5 5.50 0.03 -4.04
N ILE A 6 4.27 0.50 -3.84
CA ILE A 6 3.33 -0.10 -2.88
C ILE A 6 3.05 -1.56 -3.22
N GLY A 7 2.77 -1.85 -4.50
CA GLY A 7 2.52 -3.22 -4.97
C GLY A 7 3.70 -4.17 -4.68
N ASN A 8 4.91 -3.69 -4.93
CA ASN A 8 6.14 -4.45 -4.65
C ASN A 8 6.36 -4.68 -3.15
N GLU A 9 6.12 -3.67 -2.30
CA GLU A 9 6.24 -3.83 -0.85
C GLU A 9 5.19 -4.82 -0.29
N ILE A 10 3.94 -4.78 -0.77
CA ILE A 10 2.92 -5.79 -0.42
C ILE A 10 3.41 -7.20 -0.75
N LYS A 11 3.93 -7.41 -1.96
CA LYS A 11 4.48 -8.71 -2.40
C LYS A 11 5.63 -9.18 -1.52
N LYS A 12 6.52 -8.25 -1.16
CA LYS A 12 7.68 -8.53 -0.30
C LYS A 12 7.24 -8.93 1.11
N ILE A 13 6.36 -8.16 1.75
CA ILE A 13 5.80 -8.47 3.08
C ILE A 13 5.10 -9.82 3.05
N ARG A 14 4.29 -10.10 2.03
CA ARG A 14 3.61 -11.40 1.86
C ARG A 14 4.62 -12.55 1.82
N LYS A 15 5.69 -12.41 1.04
CA LYS A 15 6.77 -13.41 0.95
C LYS A 15 7.53 -13.56 2.27
N GLN A 16 7.82 -12.47 2.98
CA GLN A 16 8.47 -12.51 4.30
C GLN A 16 7.62 -13.27 5.33
N LYS A 17 6.30 -13.17 5.24
CA LYS A 17 5.35 -13.95 6.06
C LYS A 17 5.15 -15.39 5.58
N ASN A 18 5.80 -15.80 4.49
CA ASN A 18 5.68 -17.14 3.88
C ASN A 18 4.23 -17.57 3.54
N ILE A 19 3.37 -16.63 3.17
CA ILE A 19 1.99 -16.93 2.77
C ILE A 19 1.81 -16.84 1.26
N THR A 20 0.92 -17.65 0.71
CA THR A 20 0.57 -17.60 -0.72
C THR A 20 -0.35 -16.41 -1.01
N GLN A 21 -0.48 -16.05 -2.29
CA GLN A 21 -1.48 -15.06 -2.71
C GLN A 21 -2.90 -15.49 -2.31
N GLU A 22 -3.20 -16.78 -2.43
CA GLU A 22 -4.51 -17.34 -2.06
C GLU A 22 -4.82 -17.14 -0.57
N MET A 23 -3.85 -17.40 0.30
CA MET A 23 -3.99 -17.19 1.75
C MET A 23 -4.22 -15.72 2.10
N LEU A 24 -3.48 -14.81 1.46
CA LEU A 24 -3.68 -13.37 1.66
C LEU A 24 -5.06 -12.93 1.14
N CYS A 25 -5.47 -13.40 -0.03
CA CYS A 25 -6.78 -13.14 -0.62
C CYS A 25 -7.93 -13.62 0.26
N LYS A 26 -7.81 -14.82 0.84
CA LYS A 26 -8.81 -15.37 1.78
C LYS A 26 -8.97 -14.48 3.01
N THR A 27 -7.86 -14.01 3.56
CA THR A 27 -7.84 -13.14 4.74
C THR A 27 -8.36 -11.73 4.42
N ALA A 28 -7.93 -11.16 3.31
CA ALA A 28 -8.36 -9.85 2.83
C ALA A 28 -9.74 -9.86 2.17
N GLY A 29 -10.36 -11.03 1.97
CA GLY A 29 -11.59 -11.26 1.22
C GLY A 29 -11.59 -10.63 -0.17
N LEU A 30 -10.54 -10.89 -0.95
CA LEU A 30 -10.32 -10.43 -2.32
C LEU A 30 -10.11 -11.59 -3.28
N SER A 31 -10.25 -11.33 -4.57
CA SER A 31 -9.91 -12.33 -5.60
C SER A 31 -8.40 -12.39 -5.83
N ARG A 32 -7.88 -13.59 -6.13
CA ARG A 32 -6.47 -13.77 -6.50
C ARG A 32 -6.02 -12.92 -7.70
N PRO A 33 -6.82 -12.77 -8.80
CA PRO A 33 -6.46 -11.86 -9.88
C PRO A 33 -6.28 -10.40 -9.44
N THR A 34 -7.12 -9.92 -8.51
CA THR A 34 -6.97 -8.57 -7.94
C THR A 34 -5.64 -8.41 -7.23
N LEU A 35 -5.27 -9.35 -6.36
CA LEU A 35 -3.99 -9.30 -5.66
C LEU A 35 -2.80 -9.42 -6.62
N SER A 36 -2.89 -10.25 -7.67
CA SER A 36 -1.84 -10.37 -8.68
C SER A 36 -1.55 -9.04 -9.37
N LYS A 37 -2.59 -8.31 -9.78
CA LYS A 37 -2.45 -6.99 -10.40
C LYS A 37 -1.82 -5.98 -9.43
N ILE A 38 -2.27 -5.98 -8.18
CA ILE A 38 -1.71 -5.13 -7.12
C ILE A 38 -0.21 -5.41 -6.94
N GLU A 39 0.19 -6.67 -6.82
CA GLU A 39 1.60 -7.07 -6.66
C GLU A 39 2.46 -6.84 -7.91
N GLN A 40 1.84 -6.51 -9.06
CA GLN A 40 2.49 -6.11 -10.30
C GLN A 40 2.52 -4.57 -10.48
N GLY A 41 1.90 -3.83 -9.57
CA GLY A 41 1.79 -2.37 -9.67
C GLY A 41 0.66 -1.88 -10.59
N GLU A 42 -0.25 -2.77 -11.01
CA GLU A 42 -1.39 -2.46 -11.86
C GLU A 42 -2.62 -2.07 -11.01
N PHE A 43 -2.67 -0.81 -10.60
CA PHE A 43 -3.74 -0.29 -9.72
C PHE A 43 -4.98 0.26 -10.45
N GLY A 44 -5.04 0.17 -11.78
CA GLY A 44 -6.02 0.89 -12.61
C GLY A 44 -7.49 0.77 -12.18
N ASN A 45 -7.91 -0.40 -11.68
CA ASN A 45 -9.28 -0.64 -11.17
C ASN A 45 -9.30 -1.09 -9.70
N VAL A 46 -8.23 -0.86 -8.95
CA VAL A 46 -8.12 -1.29 -7.55
C VAL A 46 -8.70 -0.20 -6.67
N SER A 47 -9.74 -0.54 -5.88
CA SER A 47 -10.30 0.40 -4.92
C SER A 47 -9.38 0.59 -3.72
N VAL A 48 -9.41 1.78 -3.12
CA VAL A 48 -8.69 2.07 -1.86
C VAL A 48 -9.11 1.09 -0.75
N ARG A 49 -10.39 0.68 -0.72
CA ARG A 49 -10.89 -0.36 0.20
C ARG A 49 -10.19 -1.71 -0.01
N ALA A 50 -9.88 -2.10 -1.25
CA ALA A 50 -9.13 -3.34 -1.49
C ALA A 50 -7.70 -3.24 -0.96
N LEU A 51 -7.04 -2.09 -1.16
CA LEU A 51 -5.70 -1.83 -0.63
C LEU A 51 -5.68 -1.87 0.90
N ASP A 52 -6.63 -1.19 1.55
CA ASP A 52 -6.80 -1.16 3.00
C ASP A 52 -6.98 -2.57 3.60
N ARG A 53 -7.81 -3.42 2.98
CA ARG A 53 -8.03 -4.81 3.41
C ARG A 53 -6.78 -5.68 3.27
N ILE A 54 -5.98 -5.47 2.23
CA ILE A 54 -4.69 -6.19 2.06
C ILE A 54 -3.72 -5.78 3.16
N LEU A 55 -3.57 -4.48 3.39
CA LEU A 55 -2.67 -3.97 4.41
C LEU A 55 -3.10 -4.48 5.80
N SER A 56 -4.39 -4.39 6.11
CA SER A 56 -4.96 -4.92 7.36
C SER A 56 -4.68 -6.42 7.53
N ALA A 57 -4.86 -7.23 6.47
CA ALA A 57 -4.56 -8.66 6.50
C ALA A 57 -3.06 -8.97 6.69
N LEU A 58 -2.18 -8.04 6.33
CA LEU A 58 -0.74 -8.12 6.56
C LEU A 58 -0.31 -7.53 7.92
N GLY A 59 -1.22 -6.88 8.66
CA GLY A 59 -0.93 -6.20 9.92
C GLY A 59 -0.34 -4.79 9.72
N TYR A 60 -0.72 -4.12 8.64
CA TYR A 60 -0.34 -2.75 8.29
C TYR A 60 -1.59 -1.88 8.10
N GLU A 61 -1.40 -0.57 8.13
CA GLU A 61 -2.45 0.42 7.91
C GLU A 61 -2.02 1.47 6.89
N LEU A 62 -3.00 2.15 6.28
CA LEU A 62 -2.75 3.34 5.49
C LEU A 62 -2.56 4.54 6.41
N SER A 63 -1.47 5.29 6.24
CA SER A 63 -1.26 6.56 6.93
C SER A 63 -1.01 7.69 5.93
N LEU A 64 -1.39 8.90 6.32
CA LEU A 64 -1.05 10.12 5.60
C LEU A 64 0.19 10.73 6.25
N GLN A 65 1.15 11.11 5.42
CA GLN A 65 2.36 11.81 5.84
C GLN A 65 2.40 13.17 5.15
N PRO A 66 2.84 14.25 5.83
CA PRO A 66 3.11 15.51 5.18
C PRO A 66 4.06 15.28 4.00
N LYS A 67 3.76 15.90 2.86
CA LYS A 67 4.74 15.95 1.78
C LYS A 67 5.87 16.83 2.28
N ASN A 68 7.08 16.29 2.43
CA ASN A 68 8.26 17.10 2.73
C ASN A 68 8.50 18.04 1.53
N VAL A 69 7.88 19.21 1.58
CA VAL A 69 8.17 20.31 0.67
C VAL A 69 9.43 20.95 1.22
N ILE A 70 10.60 20.44 0.83
CA ILE A 70 11.84 21.17 1.03
C ILE A 70 11.69 22.43 0.18
N GLY A 71 11.39 23.58 0.80
CA GLY A 71 11.33 24.85 0.07
C GLY A 71 10.46 25.97 0.64
N LEU A 72 9.63 25.76 1.66
CA LEU A 72 9.15 26.93 2.41
C LEU A 72 10.16 27.21 3.51
N PRO A 73 10.92 28.34 3.44
CA PRO A 73 11.57 28.83 4.63
C PRO A 73 10.50 28.95 5.73
N PRO A 74 10.85 28.68 7.00
CA PRO A 74 9.94 28.98 8.10
C PRO A 74 9.48 30.43 7.91
N LEU A 75 8.17 30.67 8.02
CA LEU A 75 7.68 32.03 8.11
C LEU A 75 8.44 32.62 9.30
N GLU A 76 9.38 33.51 9.01
CA GLU A 76 9.96 34.36 10.03
C GLU A 76 8.75 35.09 10.60
N ASP A 77 8.42 34.80 11.86
CA ASP A 77 7.42 35.56 12.58
C ASP A 77 7.84 37.03 12.45
N GLU A 78 7.08 37.80 11.67
CA GLU A 78 7.30 39.24 11.49
C GLU A 78 7.27 39.87 12.89
N PHE A 79 8.43 40.34 13.36
CA PHE A 79 8.60 41.10 14.59
C PHE A 79 7.81 42.41 14.54
#